data_AF-B1SYE9-F1
#
_entry.id   AF-B1SYE9-F1
#
_cell.length_a   1.000
_cell.length_b   1.000
_cell.length_c   1.000
_cell.angle_alpha   90.00
_cell.angle_beta   90.00
_cell.angle_gamma   90.00
#
_symmetry.space_group_name_H-M   'P 1'
#
loop_
_entity.id
_entity.type
_entity.pdbx_description
1 polymer ?
#
loop_
_entity_poly.entity_id
_entity_poly.type
_entity_poly.pdbx_seq_one_letter_code
_entity_poly.pdbx_strand_id
1 'polypeptide(L)'
;MNASFAFAANMVRSFVSNGWCVQIRGPQAGGKVEDLPVHLYDLGTGHQPKIPTEVLIPETREFEFANLGFIPLSFYKNHDFACFFSANSAQKPALYETREATANSRINARLPYIFLLSRIAHYLKLIQRENIGTTKDRRLLELELNNWIKGLVTEMKDPGDELQASHPLREAKVTVEDIEDNPGFFRIKLFIVPHFQVEGMDIGLSLVSQMPKSKN
;
A
#
# COMPACT_ATOMS: atom_id res chain seq x y z
N MET A 1 -3.28 23.28 9.59
CA MET A 1 -2.49 22.10 10.00
C MET A 1 -1.95 21.45 8.73
N ASN A 2 -0.69 20.99 8.70
CA ASN A 2 -0.16 20.34 7.49
C ASN A 2 -0.79 18.94 7.32
N ALA A 3 -1.29 18.63 6.13
CA ALA A 3 -1.89 17.33 5.79
C ALA A 3 -0.93 16.14 6.03
N SER A 4 0.38 16.39 6.04
CA SER A 4 1.39 15.37 6.38
C SER A 4 1.19 14.77 7.77
N PHE A 5 0.74 15.56 8.76
CA PHE A 5 0.46 15.05 10.11
C PHE A 5 -0.75 14.12 10.13
N ALA A 6 -1.79 14.45 9.37
CA ALA A 6 -2.96 13.60 9.23
C ALA A 6 -2.60 12.27 8.54
N PHE A 7 -1.75 12.33 7.51
CA PHE A 7 -1.23 11.13 6.85
C PHE A 7 -0.38 10.27 7.80
N ALA A 8 0.50 10.90 8.58
CA ALA A 8 1.31 10.20 9.58
C ALA A 8 0.45 9.54 10.68
N ALA A 9 -0.63 10.19 11.12
CA ALA A 9 -1.57 9.61 12.08
C ALA A 9 -2.23 8.34 11.51
N ASN A 10 -2.61 8.34 10.23
CA ASN A 10 -3.13 7.14 9.57
C ASN A 10 -2.08 6.02 9.47
N MET A 11 -0.82 6.36 9.20
CA MET A 11 0.28 5.37 9.23
C MET A 11 0.43 4.73 10.61
N VAL A 12 0.41 5.53 11.68
CA VAL A 12 0.48 5.02 13.06
C VAL A 12 -0.72 4.15 13.37
N ARG A 13 -1.94 4.57 13.01
CA ARG A 13 -3.16 3.79 13.19
C ARG A 13 -3.05 2.42 12.50
N SER A 14 -2.65 2.40 11.23
CA SER A 14 -2.44 1.16 10.47
C SER A 14 -1.42 0.24 11.15
N PHE A 15 -0.31 0.81 11.65
CA PHE A 15 0.71 0.05 12.35
C PHE A 15 0.23 -0.53 13.68
N VAL A 16 -0.53 0.23 14.46
CA VAL A 16 -1.06 -0.22 15.76
C VAL A 16 -2.09 -1.33 15.57
N SER A 17 -2.96 -1.23 14.56
CA SER A 17 -4.01 -2.22 14.31
C SER A 17 -3.46 -3.51 13.71
N ASN A 18 -2.52 -3.42 12.76
CA ASN A 18 -2.17 -4.56 11.90
C ASN A 18 -0.68 -4.95 11.96
N GLY A 19 0.17 -4.14 12.60
CA GLY A 19 1.63 -4.27 12.55
C GLY A 19 2.28 -3.77 11.25
N TRP A 20 1.48 -3.28 10.29
CA TRP A 20 1.93 -2.86 8.96
C TRP A 20 1.32 -1.52 8.56
N CYS A 21 2.08 -0.71 7.80
CA CYS A 21 1.63 0.59 7.29
C CYS A 21 1.04 0.47 5.86
N VAL A 22 0.14 -0.49 5.63
CA VAL A 22 -0.46 -0.74 4.30
C VAL A 22 -1.87 -0.12 4.18
N GLN A 23 -2.62 -0.07 5.28
CA GLN A 23 -3.98 0.46 5.33
C GLN A 23 -3.97 1.96 5.66
N ILE A 24 -3.50 2.77 4.71
CA ILE A 24 -3.30 4.22 4.89
C ILE A 24 -4.05 5.07 3.88
N ARG A 25 -4.92 4.44 3.09
CA ARG A 25 -5.66 5.09 1.98
C ARG A 25 -7.01 4.44 1.76
N GLY A 26 -7.90 5.15 1.07
CA GLY A 26 -9.27 4.75 0.82
C GLY A 26 -10.17 4.93 2.04
N PRO A 27 -11.48 5.14 1.84
CA PRO A 27 -12.41 5.47 2.92
C PRO A 27 -12.63 4.32 3.90
N GLN A 28 -12.49 3.07 3.48
CA GLN A 28 -12.67 1.89 4.33
C GLN A 28 -11.36 1.19 4.68
N ALA A 29 -10.23 1.62 4.11
CA ALA A 29 -8.93 0.98 4.26
C ALA A 29 -7.91 1.88 4.98
N GLY A 30 -8.40 2.68 5.94
CA GLY A 30 -7.56 3.46 6.86
C GLY A 30 -7.10 4.83 6.35
N GLY A 31 -7.61 5.32 5.22
CA GLY A 31 -7.30 6.64 4.67
C GLY A 31 -8.12 7.80 5.24
N LYS A 32 -9.12 7.53 6.10
CA LYS A 32 -10.01 8.56 6.67
C LYS A 32 -9.35 9.38 7.76
N VAL A 33 -9.55 10.69 7.66
CA VAL A 33 -9.25 11.70 8.67
C VAL A 33 -10.60 12.22 9.15
N GLU A 34 -10.99 11.78 10.33
CA GLU A 34 -12.28 12.07 10.96
C GLU A 34 -12.16 13.28 11.90
N ASP A 35 -13.31 13.79 12.36
CA ASP A 35 -13.41 14.89 13.31
C ASP A 35 -12.69 16.17 12.84
N LEU A 36 -12.91 16.52 11.57
CA LEU A 36 -12.37 17.76 11.03
C LEU A 36 -13.13 18.98 11.56
N PRO A 37 -12.43 20.09 11.87
CA PRO A 37 -13.09 21.27 12.41
C PRO A 37 -14.05 21.88 11.38
N VAL A 38 -15.33 21.95 11.74
CA VAL A 38 -16.37 22.60 10.94
C VAL A 38 -16.61 24.01 11.47
N HIS A 39 -16.34 25.01 10.64
CA HIS A 39 -16.64 26.41 10.95
C HIS A 39 -17.89 26.86 10.20
N LEU A 40 -18.95 27.23 10.92
CA LEU A 40 -20.17 27.81 10.36
C LEU A 40 -20.05 29.33 10.32
N TYR A 41 -20.40 29.93 9.19
CA TYR A 41 -20.47 31.38 9.05
C TYR A 41 -21.79 31.78 8.36
N ASP A 42 -22.29 32.96 8.69
CA ASP A 42 -23.56 33.48 8.15
C ASP A 42 -23.28 34.40 6.96
N LEU A 43 -24.01 34.16 5.86
CA LEU A 43 -23.97 34.96 4.63
C LEU A 43 -25.26 35.77 4.39
N GLY A 44 -26.11 35.90 5.40
CA GLY A 44 -27.40 36.61 5.31
C GLY A 44 -28.52 35.79 4.66
N THR A 45 -28.20 34.61 4.12
CA THR A 45 -29.17 33.60 3.64
C THR A 45 -29.20 32.35 4.52
N GLY A 46 -28.55 32.39 5.69
CA GLY A 46 -28.39 31.27 6.62
C GLY A 46 -26.94 30.85 6.85
N HIS A 47 -26.75 29.95 7.81
CA HIS A 47 -25.44 29.41 8.18
C HIS A 47 -24.92 28.43 7.13
N GLN A 48 -23.69 28.65 6.65
CA GLN A 48 -23.01 27.73 5.73
C GLN A 48 -21.71 27.20 6.36
N PRO A 49 -21.41 25.90 6.21
CA PRO A 49 -20.14 25.34 6.65
C PRO A 49 -19.01 25.73 5.71
N LYS A 50 -17.90 26.19 6.28
CA LYS A 50 -16.62 26.32 5.58
C LYS A 50 -15.99 24.94 5.43
N ILE A 51 -15.46 24.67 4.25
CA ILE A 51 -14.69 23.45 4.00
C ILE A 51 -13.46 23.40 4.94
N PRO A 52 -13.18 22.26 5.59
CA PRO A 52 -12.01 22.11 6.46
C PRO A 52 -10.68 22.10 5.70
N THR A 53 -10.68 21.71 4.43
CA THR A 53 -9.53 21.76 3.52
C THR A 53 -9.47 23.09 2.77
N GLU A 54 -8.30 23.47 2.26
CA GLU A 54 -8.13 24.71 1.51
C GLU A 54 -8.92 24.74 0.21
N VAL A 55 -9.06 23.59 -0.44
CA VAL A 55 -9.79 23.41 -1.69
C VAL A 55 -10.59 22.11 -1.67
N LEU A 56 -11.71 22.10 -2.39
CA LEU A 56 -12.45 20.89 -2.67
C LEU A 56 -11.83 20.21 -3.91
N ILE A 57 -11.30 19.01 -3.73
CA ILE A 57 -10.67 18.24 -4.81
C ILE A 57 -11.69 17.22 -5.33
N PRO A 58 -12.18 17.34 -6.58
CA PRO A 58 -13.03 16.32 -7.19
C PRO A 58 -12.20 15.07 -7.52
N GLU A 59 -12.87 13.93 -7.66
CA GLU A 59 -12.24 12.63 -7.92
C GLU A 59 -11.33 12.62 -9.16
N THR A 60 -11.73 13.30 -10.25
CA THR A 60 -10.90 13.40 -11.45
C THR A 60 -9.56 14.11 -11.20
N ARG A 61 -9.57 15.18 -10.39
CA ARG A 61 -8.37 15.93 -10.00
C ARG A 61 -7.53 15.15 -8.99
N GLU A 62 -8.16 14.40 -8.10
CA GLU A 62 -7.48 13.49 -7.16
C GLU A 62 -6.57 12.53 -7.94
N PHE A 63 -7.13 11.88 -8.95
CA PHE A 63 -6.41 10.94 -9.81
C PHE A 63 -5.27 11.62 -10.60
N GLU A 64 -5.50 12.81 -11.14
CA GLU A 64 -4.46 13.60 -11.81
C GLU A 64 -3.30 13.93 -10.86
N PHE A 65 -3.59 14.41 -9.65
CA PHE A 65 -2.58 14.71 -8.65
C PHE A 65 -1.82 13.46 -8.19
N ALA A 66 -2.53 12.34 -8.01
CA ALA A 66 -1.92 11.05 -7.68
C ALA A 66 -0.89 10.63 -8.75
N ASN A 67 -1.22 10.79 -10.04
CA ASN A 67 -0.32 10.47 -11.14
C ASN A 67 0.90 11.40 -11.23
N LEU A 68 0.78 12.61 -10.68
CA LEU A 68 1.89 13.56 -10.54
C LEU A 68 2.73 13.33 -9.27
N GLY A 69 2.40 12.33 -8.45
CA GLY A 69 3.14 11.99 -7.24
C GLY A 69 2.74 12.81 -6.01
N PHE A 70 1.56 13.44 -6.03
CA PHE A 70 0.97 14.08 -4.85
C PHE A 70 0.06 13.11 -4.10
N ILE A 71 -0.19 13.43 -2.82
CA ILE A 71 -1.09 12.70 -1.93
C ILE A 71 -2.19 13.69 -1.50
N PRO A 72 -3.26 13.84 -2.31
CA PRO A 72 -4.32 14.81 -2.04
C PRO A 72 -5.20 14.37 -0.86
N LEU A 73 -5.42 15.29 0.09
CA LEU A 73 -6.44 15.12 1.13
C LEU A 73 -7.78 15.65 0.60
N SER A 74 -8.68 14.73 0.28
CA SER A 74 -9.95 15.07 -0.35
C SER A 74 -11.09 15.10 0.67
N PHE A 75 -11.71 16.26 0.85
CA PHE A 75 -12.85 16.44 1.75
C PHE A 75 -14.15 15.94 1.13
N TYR A 76 -14.92 15.14 1.88
CA TYR A 76 -16.22 14.67 1.44
C TYR A 76 -17.31 15.71 1.75
N LYS A 77 -17.91 16.27 0.70
CA LYS A 77 -19.02 17.22 0.85
C LYS A 77 -20.16 16.55 1.63
N ASN A 78 -20.71 17.28 2.60
CA ASN A 78 -21.78 16.84 3.51
C ASN A 78 -21.38 15.75 4.52
N HIS A 79 -20.09 15.46 4.66
CA HIS A 79 -19.57 14.63 5.74
C HIS A 79 -18.53 15.43 6.54
N ASP A 80 -18.19 14.94 7.72
CA ASP A 80 -17.23 15.54 8.66
C ASP A 80 -15.81 14.95 8.55
N PHE A 81 -15.53 14.23 7.46
CA PHE A 81 -14.24 13.60 7.22
C PHE A 81 -13.61 13.98 5.88
N ALA A 82 -12.29 13.87 5.82
CA ALA A 82 -11.53 13.86 4.57
C ALA A 82 -10.83 12.50 4.40
N CYS A 83 -10.40 12.20 3.18
CA CYS A 83 -9.79 10.92 2.88
C CYS A 83 -8.60 11.09 1.94
N PHE A 84 -7.54 10.33 2.21
CA PHE A 84 -6.51 10.04 1.23
C PHE A 84 -6.94 8.84 0.40
N PHE A 85 -7.23 9.02 -0.88
CA PHE A 85 -7.64 7.92 -1.75
C PHE A 85 -6.43 7.21 -2.36
N SER A 86 -5.46 7.99 -2.80
CA SER A 86 -4.18 7.51 -3.29
C SER A 86 -3.05 7.83 -2.31
N ALA A 87 -1.95 7.07 -2.41
CA ALA A 87 -0.73 7.29 -1.64
C ALA A 87 0.48 6.95 -2.52
N ASN A 88 0.69 7.75 -3.57
CA ASN A 88 1.82 7.60 -4.47
C ASN A 88 3.03 8.37 -3.94
N SER A 89 4.22 7.84 -4.19
CA SER A 89 5.45 8.58 -3.98
C SER A 89 5.67 9.62 -5.09
N ALA A 90 6.66 10.49 -4.91
CA ALA A 90 7.09 11.43 -5.95
C ALA A 90 7.80 10.75 -7.14
N GLN A 91 8.05 9.44 -7.07
CA GLN A 91 8.70 8.70 -8.17
C GLN A 91 7.73 8.56 -9.35
N LYS A 92 8.15 9.04 -10.52
CA LYS A 92 7.47 8.73 -11.79
C LYS A 92 7.78 7.29 -12.21
N PRO A 93 6.76 6.39 -12.33
CA PRO A 93 6.99 5.03 -12.79
C PRO A 93 7.59 5.01 -14.19
N ALA A 94 8.62 4.18 -14.39
CA ALA A 94 9.23 3.99 -15.70
C ALA A 94 8.35 3.10 -16.57
N LEU A 95 8.32 3.40 -17.86
CA LEU A 95 7.71 2.55 -18.88
C LEU A 95 8.78 1.62 -19.42
N TYR A 96 8.49 0.32 -19.41
CA TYR A 96 9.35 -0.72 -19.95
C TYR A 96 8.69 -1.36 -21.17
N GLU A 97 9.46 -2.10 -21.95
CA GLU A 97 8.97 -2.81 -23.14
C GLU A 97 7.93 -3.88 -22.77
N THR A 98 8.13 -4.57 -21.64
CA THR A 98 7.20 -5.59 -21.16
C THR A 98 6.14 -4.99 -20.24
N ARG A 99 4.92 -5.53 -20.34
CA ARG A 99 3.78 -5.07 -19.53
C ARG A 99 4.01 -5.37 -18.05
N GLU A 100 4.68 -6.48 -17.76
CA GLU A 100 5.02 -6.95 -16.42
C GLU A 100 6.02 -6.01 -15.75
N ALA A 101 7.08 -5.61 -16.44
CA ALA A 101 8.06 -4.66 -15.89
C ALA A 101 7.44 -3.28 -15.64
N THR A 102 6.57 -2.82 -16.54
CA THR A 102 5.80 -1.58 -16.35
C THR A 102 4.85 -1.67 -15.16
N ALA A 103 4.16 -2.80 -14.98
CA ALA A 103 3.28 -3.02 -13.83
C ALA A 103 4.08 -3.01 -12.51
N ASN A 104 5.23 -3.66 -12.47
CA ASN A 104 6.13 -3.67 -11.32
C ASN A 104 6.64 -2.26 -10.99
N SER A 105 6.98 -1.46 -12.01
CA SER A 105 7.39 -0.06 -11.80
C SER A 105 6.30 0.78 -11.15
N ARG A 106 5.03 0.58 -11.56
CA ARG A 106 3.88 1.28 -10.97
C ARG A 106 3.65 0.87 -9.52
N ILE A 107 3.79 -0.41 -9.19
CA ILE A 107 3.66 -0.91 -7.80
C ILE A 107 4.75 -0.30 -6.92
N ASN A 108 6.00 -0.28 -7.41
CA ASN A 108 7.14 0.24 -6.68
C ASN A 108 7.09 1.75 -6.41
N ALA A 109 6.25 2.50 -7.14
CA ALA A 109 6.05 3.92 -6.90
C ALA A 109 5.01 4.23 -5.81
N ARG A 110 4.32 3.22 -5.26
CA ARG A 110 3.25 3.40 -4.27
C ARG A 110 3.77 3.23 -2.85
N LEU A 111 3.46 4.19 -1.98
CA LEU A 111 3.95 4.22 -0.61
C LEU A 111 3.51 3.02 0.24
N PRO A 112 2.26 2.51 0.18
CA PRO A 112 1.87 1.33 0.97
C PRO A 112 2.79 0.12 0.74
N TYR A 113 3.21 -0.11 -0.51
CA TYR A 113 4.10 -1.21 -0.87
C TYR A 113 5.57 -0.91 -0.54
N ILE A 114 6.00 0.34 -0.68
CA ILE A 114 7.33 0.77 -0.22
C ILE A 114 7.46 0.57 1.29
N PHE A 115 6.47 0.96 2.09
CA PHE A 115 6.49 0.78 3.55
C PHE A 115 6.49 -0.69 3.95
N LEU A 116 5.70 -1.52 3.26
CA LEU A 116 5.72 -2.97 3.44
C LEU A 116 7.11 -3.55 3.19
N LEU A 117 7.70 -3.24 2.02
CA LEU A 117 9.05 -3.72 1.67
C LEU A 117 10.11 -3.21 2.66
N SER A 118 10.02 -1.94 3.07
CA SER A 118 10.95 -1.34 4.04
C SER A 118 10.88 -2.04 5.39
N ARG A 119 9.68 -2.40 5.86
CA ARG A 119 9.51 -3.12 7.11
C ARG A 119 10.07 -4.53 7.04
N ILE A 120 9.87 -5.25 5.93
CA ILE A 120 10.47 -6.57 5.69
C ILE A 120 12.01 -6.45 5.67
N ALA A 121 12.55 -5.42 5.02
CA ALA A 121 13.99 -5.15 5.03
C ALA A 121 14.55 -4.90 6.44
N HIS A 122 13.80 -4.19 7.30
CA HIS A 122 14.19 -4.04 8.70
C HIS A 122 14.26 -5.39 9.45
N TYR A 123 13.28 -6.27 9.26
CA TYR A 123 13.30 -7.60 9.85
C TYR A 123 14.46 -8.45 9.33
N LEU A 124 14.68 -8.47 8.02
CA LEU A 124 15.79 -9.21 7.41
C LEU A 124 17.14 -8.72 7.96
N LYS A 125 17.30 -7.41 8.16
CA LYS A 125 18.53 -6.84 8.73
C LYS A 125 18.78 -7.33 10.16
N LEU A 126 17.73 -7.43 10.98
CA LEU A 126 17.84 -7.94 12.36
C LEU A 126 18.16 -9.44 12.37
N ILE A 127 17.42 -10.24 11.60
CA ILE A 127 17.66 -11.69 11.48
C ILE A 127 19.08 -11.96 10.99
N GLN A 128 19.53 -11.23 9.97
CA GLN A 128 20.89 -11.36 9.46
C GLN A 128 21.92 -11.02 10.54
N ARG A 129 21.69 -9.97 11.33
CA ARG A 129 22.61 -9.55 12.39
C ARG A 129 22.75 -10.60 13.49
N GLU A 130 21.65 -11.26 13.87
CA GLU A 130 21.65 -12.34 14.86
C GLU A 130 22.38 -13.60 14.36
N ASN A 131 22.40 -13.82 13.04
CA ASN A 131 23.08 -14.96 12.42
C ASN A 131 24.60 -14.74 12.22
N ILE A 132 25.14 -13.54 12.41
CA ILE A 132 26.58 -13.27 12.26
C ILE A 132 27.38 -14.07 13.30
N GLY A 133 28.37 -14.83 12.82
CA GLY A 133 29.24 -15.66 13.67
C GLY A 133 28.72 -17.08 13.88
N THR A 134 27.54 -17.42 13.34
CA THR A 134 27.05 -18.81 13.32
C THR A 134 27.61 -19.58 12.13
N THR A 135 27.87 -20.87 12.30
CA THR A 135 28.33 -21.76 11.21
C THR A 135 27.13 -22.20 10.38
N LYS A 136 26.66 -21.34 9.48
CA LYS A 136 25.54 -21.64 8.57
C LYS A 136 25.99 -21.68 7.12
N ASP A 137 25.56 -22.73 6.44
CA ASP A 137 25.71 -22.86 4.98
C ASP A 137 24.62 -22.06 4.26
N ARG A 138 24.89 -21.69 3.00
CA ARG A 138 23.98 -20.97 2.10
C ARG A 138 22.59 -21.60 2.07
N ARG A 139 22.52 -22.93 1.94
CA ARG A 139 21.25 -23.67 1.87
C ARG A 139 20.43 -23.57 3.15
N LEU A 140 21.11 -23.58 4.31
CA LEU A 140 20.45 -23.46 5.60
C LEU A 140 19.90 -22.05 5.79
N LEU A 141 20.68 -21.02 5.44
CA LEU A 141 20.21 -19.63 5.45
C LEU A 141 18.99 -19.42 4.55
N GLU A 142 19.03 -19.97 3.32
CA GLU A 142 17.90 -19.89 2.40
C GLU A 142 16.63 -20.55 2.97
N LEU A 143 16.77 -21.72 3.60
CA LEU A 143 15.66 -22.43 4.23
C LEU A 143 15.06 -21.64 5.39
N GLU A 144 15.90 -21.11 6.29
CA GLU A 144 15.46 -20.33 7.44
C GLU A 144 14.71 -19.06 7.03
N LEU A 145 15.26 -18.31 6.05
CA LEU A 145 14.65 -17.09 5.55
C LEU A 145 13.32 -17.37 4.82
N ASN A 146 13.25 -18.46 4.05
CA ASN A 146 11.99 -18.86 3.42
C ASN A 146 10.94 -19.33 4.45
N ASN A 147 11.36 -20.02 5.52
CA ASN A 147 10.44 -20.41 6.59
C ASN A 147 9.92 -19.19 7.36
N TRP A 148 10.78 -18.21 7.61
CA TRP A 148 10.38 -16.95 8.24
C TRP A 148 9.38 -16.16 7.38
N ILE A 149 9.71 -15.93 6.10
CA ILE A 149 8.85 -15.10 5.23
C ILE A 149 7.50 -15.77 4.93
N LYS A 150 7.45 -17.11 4.91
CA LYS A 150 6.19 -17.87 4.78
C LYS A 150 5.20 -17.56 5.91
N GLY A 151 5.69 -17.24 7.10
CA GLY A 151 4.86 -16.79 8.21
C GLY A 151 4.14 -15.46 7.96
N LEU A 152 4.46 -14.75 6.88
CA LEU A 152 3.79 -13.50 6.45
C LEU A 152 2.89 -13.69 5.22
N VAL A 153 2.81 -14.91 4.69
CA VAL A 153 2.08 -15.23 3.46
C VAL A 153 0.72 -15.84 3.79
N THR A 154 -0.33 -15.36 3.12
CA THR A 154 -1.67 -15.93 3.20
C THR A 154 -2.00 -16.70 1.93
N GLU A 155 -1.94 -18.03 2.00
CA GLU A 155 -2.28 -18.92 0.87
C GLU A 155 -3.79 -19.24 0.79
N MET A 156 -4.55 -18.95 1.85
CA MET A 156 -5.99 -19.21 1.90
C MET A 156 -6.74 -18.33 0.90
N LYS A 157 -7.76 -18.92 0.24
CA LYS A 157 -8.58 -18.22 -0.74
C LYS A 157 -9.55 -17.21 -0.11
N ASP A 158 -9.92 -17.41 1.16
CA ASP A 158 -10.85 -16.57 1.89
C ASP A 158 -10.39 -16.41 3.36
N PRO A 159 -9.27 -15.71 3.59
CA PRO A 159 -8.81 -15.42 4.93
C PRO A 159 -9.74 -14.40 5.59
N GLY A 160 -9.98 -14.53 6.90
CA GLY A 160 -10.67 -13.48 7.65
C GLY A 160 -9.89 -12.15 7.59
N ASP A 161 -10.61 -11.02 7.65
CA ASP A 161 -10.06 -9.67 7.48
C ASP A 161 -8.84 -9.39 8.37
N GLU A 162 -8.86 -9.85 9.62
CA GLU A 162 -7.76 -9.69 10.58
C GLU A 162 -6.50 -10.46 10.18
N LEU A 163 -6.67 -11.67 9.62
CA LEU A 163 -5.55 -12.46 9.14
C LEU A 163 -4.95 -11.82 7.88
N GLN A 164 -5.79 -11.33 6.97
CA GLN A 164 -5.33 -10.64 5.77
C GLN A 164 -4.60 -9.33 6.09
N ALA A 165 -5.02 -8.63 7.13
CA ALA A 165 -4.37 -7.40 7.58
C ALA A 165 -3.00 -7.65 8.23
N SER A 166 -2.87 -8.74 9.01
CA SER A 166 -1.62 -9.12 9.67
C SER A 166 -0.62 -9.85 8.75
N HIS A 167 -1.09 -10.48 7.68
CA HIS A 167 -0.29 -11.23 6.70
C HIS A 167 -0.38 -10.59 5.30
N PRO A 168 0.44 -9.57 5.02
CA PRO A 168 0.26 -8.68 3.86
C PRO A 168 0.70 -9.29 2.52
N LEU A 169 1.31 -10.49 2.52
CA LEU A 169 1.88 -11.12 1.33
C LEU A 169 0.99 -12.25 0.79
N ARG A 170 0.87 -12.30 -0.53
CA ARG A 170 0.26 -13.41 -1.26
C ARG A 170 1.27 -14.49 -1.64
N GLU A 171 2.49 -14.07 -1.98
CA GLU A 171 3.58 -14.97 -2.33
C GLU A 171 4.91 -14.33 -1.92
N ALA A 172 5.86 -15.15 -1.48
CA ALA A 172 7.20 -14.69 -1.18
C ALA A 172 8.23 -15.79 -1.44
N LYS A 173 9.41 -15.39 -1.90
CA LYS A 173 10.55 -16.27 -2.14
C LYS A 173 11.84 -15.55 -1.82
N VAL A 174 12.73 -16.22 -1.09
CA VAL A 174 14.09 -15.75 -0.84
C VAL A 174 15.07 -16.69 -1.53
N THR A 175 16.06 -16.14 -2.22
CA THR A 175 17.20 -16.90 -2.77
C THR A 175 18.49 -16.37 -2.18
N VAL A 176 19.40 -17.26 -1.81
CA VAL A 176 20.71 -16.91 -1.24
C VAL A 176 21.80 -17.42 -2.16
N GLU A 177 22.72 -16.53 -2.54
CA GLU A 177 23.86 -16.79 -3.42
C GLU A 177 25.17 -16.56 -2.65
N ASP A 178 26.18 -17.38 -2.88
CA ASP A 178 27.53 -17.13 -2.36
C ASP A 178 28.18 -15.96 -3.10
N ILE A 179 29.04 -15.20 -2.40
CA ILE A 179 29.90 -14.21 -3.02
C ILE A 179 31.29 -14.85 -3.16
N GLU A 180 31.64 -15.25 -4.39
CA GLU A 180 32.86 -16.01 -4.69
C GLU A 180 34.14 -15.34 -4.15
N ASP A 181 34.22 -14.01 -4.26
CA ASP A 181 35.37 -13.23 -3.83
C ASP A 181 35.44 -13.00 -2.31
N ASN A 182 34.43 -13.42 -1.53
CA ASN A 182 34.36 -13.14 -0.10
C ASN A 182 33.67 -14.28 0.68
N PRO A 183 34.42 -15.33 1.06
CA PRO A 183 33.89 -16.48 1.80
C PRO A 183 33.19 -16.07 3.10
N GLY A 184 32.00 -16.62 3.33
CA GLY A 184 31.14 -16.27 4.47
C GLY A 184 30.23 -15.06 4.23
N PHE A 185 30.33 -14.40 3.07
CA PHE A 185 29.36 -13.40 2.63
C PHE A 185 28.38 -13.99 1.62
N PHE A 186 27.11 -13.67 1.82
CA PHE A 186 26.02 -14.14 0.99
C PHE A 186 25.23 -12.96 0.42
N ARG A 187 24.76 -13.11 -0.81
CA ARG A 187 23.82 -12.20 -1.47
C ARG A 187 22.41 -12.77 -1.34
N ILE A 188 21.52 -12.00 -0.73
CA ILE A 188 20.11 -12.37 -0.56
C ILE A 188 19.29 -11.60 -1.58
N LYS A 189 18.45 -12.30 -2.36
CA LYS A 189 17.42 -11.70 -3.21
C LYS A 189 16.06 -12.09 -2.66
N LEU A 190 15.21 -11.10 -2.40
CA LEU A 190 13.85 -11.28 -1.92
C LEU A 190 12.88 -10.92 -3.05
N PHE A 191 11.95 -11.82 -3.33
CA PHE A 191 10.82 -11.61 -4.23
C PHE A 191 9.55 -11.69 -3.40
N ILE A 192 8.69 -10.68 -3.49
CA ILE A 192 7.41 -10.63 -2.78
C ILE A 192 6.30 -10.17 -3.71
N VAL A 193 5.11 -10.74 -3.51
CA VAL A 193 3.86 -10.32 -4.16
C VAL A 193 2.89 -9.92 -3.03
N PRO A 194 2.58 -8.63 -2.86
CA PRO A 194 1.63 -8.19 -1.85
C PRO A 194 0.18 -8.48 -2.26
N HIS A 195 -0.74 -8.41 -1.31
CA HIS A 195 -2.16 -8.30 -1.65
C HIS A 195 -2.44 -6.95 -2.34
N PHE A 196 -3.06 -7.00 -3.52
CA PHE A 196 -3.41 -5.80 -4.26
C PHE A 196 -4.68 -5.16 -3.69
N GLN A 197 -4.60 -3.86 -3.42
CA GLN A 197 -5.76 -3.04 -3.10
C GLN A 197 -6.40 -2.53 -4.39
N VAL A 198 -7.71 -2.34 -4.37
CA VAL A 198 -8.46 -1.77 -5.51
C VAL A 198 -8.02 -0.31 -5.72
N GLU A 199 -7.63 0.03 -6.94
CA GLU A 199 -7.18 1.38 -7.34
C GLU A 199 -8.24 2.13 -8.16
N GLY A 200 -9.06 1.39 -8.90
CA GLY A 200 -10.00 1.92 -9.87
C GLY A 200 -10.65 0.79 -10.63
N MET A 201 -11.82 1.07 -11.21
CA MET A 201 -12.61 0.11 -11.96
C MET A 201 -13.09 0.78 -13.26
N ASP A 202 -12.87 0.12 -14.39
CA ASP A 202 -13.51 0.50 -15.65
C ASP A 202 -14.83 -0.27 -15.77
N ILE A 203 -15.96 0.44 -15.83
CA ILE A 203 -17.30 -0.15 -15.79
C ILE A 203 -17.99 0.11 -17.14
N GLY A 204 -18.06 -0.94 -17.96
CA GLY A 204 -18.87 -0.93 -19.18
C GLY A 204 -20.32 -1.29 -18.87
N LEU A 205 -21.25 -0.35 -19.05
CA LEU A 205 -22.68 -0.60 -18.92
C LEU A 205 -23.26 -0.87 -20.31
N SER A 206 -24.00 -1.97 -20.46
CA SER A 206 -24.70 -2.31 -21.70
C SER A 206 -26.10 -2.79 -21.39
N LEU A 207 -27.10 -2.13 -21.98
CA LEU A 207 -28.49 -2.56 -21.89
C LEU A 207 -28.77 -3.54 -23.03
N VAL A 208 -29.03 -4.80 -22.69
CA VAL A 208 -29.29 -5.87 -23.66
C VAL A 208 -30.68 -6.45 -23.45
N SER A 209 -31.40 -6.75 -24.54
CA SER A 209 -32.74 -7.37 -24.48
C SER A 209 -32.69 -8.85 -24.10
N GLN A 210 -31.54 -9.51 -24.32
CA GLN A 210 -31.24 -10.86 -23.86
C GLN A 210 -29.77 -10.92 -23.44
N MET A 211 -29.50 -11.61 -22.33
CA MET A 211 -28.12 -11.78 -21.84
C MET A 211 -27.27 -12.49 -22.91
N PRO A 212 -26.05 -12.02 -23.19
CA PRO A 212 -25.14 -12.70 -24.10
C PRO A 212 -24.92 -14.13 -23.60
N LYS A 213 -25.21 -15.12 -24.47
CA LYS A 213 -24.99 -16.52 -24.14
C LYS A 213 -23.48 -16.75 -24.01
N SER A 214 -23.05 -17.33 -22.89
CA SER A 214 -21.67 -17.77 -22.70
C SER A 214 -21.27 -18.67 -23.87
N LYS A 215 -20.28 -18.25 -24.66
CA LYS A 215 -19.64 -19.18 -25.59
C LYS A 215 -18.76 -20.10 -24.74
N ASN A 216 -19.19 -21.36 -24.63
CA ASN A 216 -18.33 -22.45 -24.17
C ASN A 216 -17.11 -22.58 -25.10
#